data_AF-A0A7W8D4A0-F1
#
_entry.id   AF-A0A7W8D4A0-F1
#
_cell.length_a   1.000
_cell.length_b   1.000
_cell.length_c   1.000
_cell.angle_alpha   90.00
_cell.angle_beta   90.00
_cell.angle_gamma   90.00
#
_symmetry.space_group_name_H-M   'P 1'
#
loop_
_entity.id
_entity.type
_entity.pdbx_description
1 polymer ?
#
loop_
_entity_poly.entity_id
_entity_poly.type
_entity_poly.pdbx_seq_one_letter_code
_entity_poly.pdbx_strand_id
1 'polypeptide(L)'
;MPMIVYTFLDDYDFSEKTIAPFVTSGSSGFSGTISTIESMEPDAVVVEGLSLGSSEASEPADAVSEWLSSMGQNNVVLKKG
;
A
#
# COMPACT_ATOMS: atom_id res chain seq x y z
N MET A 1 -10.83 5.28 -4.92
CA MET A 1 -10.31 5.29 -3.54
C MET A 1 -11.37 5.88 -2.60
N PRO A 2 -11.57 5.36 -1.37
CA PRO A 2 -12.51 5.93 -0.41
C PRO A 2 -12.17 7.37 -0.02
N MET A 3 -13.17 8.23 0.24
CA MET A 3 -12.97 9.65 0.56
C MET A 3 -12.05 9.89 1.75
N ILE A 4 -12.08 9.02 2.77
CA ILE A 4 -11.23 9.15 3.95
C ILE A 4 -9.73 9.10 3.62
N VAL A 5 -9.34 8.43 2.53
CA VAL A 5 -7.92 8.38 2.13
C VAL A 5 -7.50 9.68 1.47
N TYR A 6 -8.39 10.35 0.73
CA TYR A 6 -8.10 11.70 0.21
C TYR A 6 -7.87 12.69 1.36
N THR A 7 -8.74 12.69 2.36
CA THR A 7 -8.54 13.53 3.56
C THR A 7 -7.23 13.21 4.28
N PHE A 8 -6.86 11.93 4.37
CA PHE A 8 -5.59 11.54 4.98
C PHE A 8 -4.37 12.04 4.20
N LEU A 9 -4.41 12.05 2.87
CA LEU A 9 -3.33 12.61 2.04
C LEU A 9 -3.28 14.14 2.21
N ASP A 10 -4.43 14.82 2.22
CA ASP A 10 -4.49 16.28 2.37
C ASP A 10 -4.06 16.79 3.77
N ASP A 11 -4.30 16.02 4.83
CA ASP A 11 -4.09 16.46 6.22
C ASP A 11 -2.62 16.31 6.70
N TYR A 12 -1.78 15.55 6.00
CA TYR A 12 -0.42 15.21 6.43
C TYR A 12 0.61 15.45 5.32
N ASP A 13 1.80 15.90 5.71
CA ASP A 13 2.93 16.09 4.79
C ASP A 13 3.70 14.76 4.59
N PHE A 14 3.64 14.21 3.38
CA PHE A 14 4.37 13.01 2.97
C PHE A 14 5.64 13.30 2.17
N SER A 15 6.08 14.56 2.10
CA SER A 15 7.34 14.92 1.44
C SER A 15 8.50 14.08 1.97
N GLU A 16 9.30 13.53 1.06
CA GLU A 16 10.45 12.65 1.35
C GLU A 16 10.07 11.35 2.10
N LYS A 17 8.78 10.99 2.18
CA LYS A 17 8.31 9.71 2.75
C LYS A 17 8.07 8.68 1.67
N THR A 18 8.04 7.42 2.09
CA THR A 18 7.63 6.30 1.23
C THR A 18 6.18 5.96 1.52
N ILE A 19 5.33 5.99 0.49
CA ILE A 19 3.93 5.56 0.55
C ILE A 19 3.83 4.18 -0.09
N ALA A 20 3.48 3.18 0.72
CA ALA A 20 3.34 1.79 0.32
C ALA A 20 1.86 1.35 0.40
N PRO A 21 1.08 1.53 -0.67
CA PRO A 21 -0.36 1.26 -0.65
C PRO A 21 -0.65 -0.24 -0.73
N PHE A 22 -1.71 -0.70 -0.08
CA PHE A 22 -2.20 -2.08 -0.18
C PHE A 22 -3.73 -2.11 -0.23
N VAL A 23 -4.30 -3.15 -0.87
CA VAL A 23 -5.75 -3.37 -0.95
C VAL A 23 -6.10 -4.84 -0.74
N THR A 24 -7.27 -5.08 -0.16
CA THR A 24 -7.88 -6.42 -0.08
C THR A 24 -9.11 -6.42 -1.00
N SER A 25 -8.99 -6.94 -2.21
CA SER A 25 -10.11 -7.00 -3.15
C SER A 25 -9.93 -8.08 -4.21
N GLY A 26 -10.98 -8.85 -4.48
CA GLY A 26 -11.04 -9.75 -5.63
C GLY A 26 -11.55 -9.00 -6.86
N SER A 27 -10.65 -8.55 -7.75
CA SER A 27 -10.80 -8.40 -9.22
C SER A 27 -10.30 -7.08 -9.83
N SER A 28 -10.32 -5.94 -9.14
CA SER A 28 -9.96 -4.64 -9.74
C SER A 28 -8.61 -4.06 -9.30
N GLY A 29 -7.96 -4.63 -8.28
CA GLY A 29 -6.69 -4.14 -7.74
C GLY A 29 -6.76 -2.63 -7.43
N PHE A 30 -5.74 -1.89 -7.83
CA PHE A 30 -5.65 -0.44 -7.56
C PHE A 30 -6.41 0.46 -8.54
N SER A 31 -6.73 0.01 -9.76
CA SER A 31 -7.47 0.78 -10.79
C SER A 31 -7.24 2.31 -10.75
N GLY A 32 -6.01 2.77 -11.04
CA GLY A 32 -5.65 4.20 -11.07
C GLY A 32 -5.44 4.87 -9.71
N THR A 33 -5.62 4.16 -8.60
CA THR A 33 -5.37 4.66 -7.24
C THR A 33 -3.90 5.04 -7.05
N ILE A 34 -2.95 4.21 -7.54
CA ILE A 34 -1.51 4.52 -7.45
C ILE A 34 -1.20 5.85 -8.12
N SER A 35 -1.62 6.02 -9.38
CA SER A 35 -1.42 7.27 -10.13
C SER A 35 -2.11 8.49 -9.50
N THR A 36 -3.23 8.26 -8.79
CA THR A 36 -3.89 9.33 -8.04
C THR A 36 -3.02 9.77 -6.85
N ILE A 37 -2.46 8.81 -6.10
CA ILE A 37 -1.56 9.11 -4.97
C ILE A 37 -0.30 9.81 -5.48
N GLU A 38 0.34 9.32 -6.53
CA GLU A 38 1.52 9.96 -7.16
C GLU A 38 1.24 11.40 -7.60
N SER A 39 0.03 11.69 -8.08
CA SER A 39 -0.37 13.04 -8.49
C SER A 39 -0.66 13.96 -7.30
N MET A 40 -1.12 13.43 -6.17
CA MET A 40 -1.41 14.20 -4.96
C MET A 40 -0.15 14.45 -4.14
N GLU A 41 0.77 13.49 -4.11
CA GLU A 41 2.00 13.50 -3.32
C GLU A 41 3.25 13.43 -4.22
N PRO A 42 3.51 14.46 -5.06
CA PRO A 42 4.60 14.43 -6.04
C PRO A 42 6.00 14.41 -5.40
N ASP A 43 6.11 14.84 -4.14
CA ASP A 43 7.35 14.88 -3.37
C ASP A 43 7.54 13.64 -2.47
N ALA A 44 6.60 12.69 -2.52
CA ALA A 44 6.71 11.39 -1.88
C ALA A 44 7.23 10.32 -2.84
N VAL A 45 7.82 9.25 -2.28
CA VAL A 45 8.15 8.03 -3.02
C VAL A 45 6.96 7.08 -2.93
N VAL A 46 6.18 6.97 -4.00
CA VAL A 46 5.11 5.97 -4.09
C VAL A 46 5.69 4.69 -4.69
N VAL A 47 5.57 3.57 -3.97
CA VAL A 47 6.09 2.27 -4.41
C VAL A 47 4.98 1.39 -4.97
N GLU A 48 5.37 0.31 -5.65
CA GLU A 48 4.42 -0.69 -6.13
C GLU A 48 3.59 -1.24 -4.96
N GLY A 49 2.26 -1.20 -5.10
CA GLY A 49 1.35 -1.58 -4.04
C GLY A 49 1.04 -3.09 -4.02
N LEU A 50 0.65 -3.58 -2.86
CA LEU A 50 0.22 -4.98 -2.68
C LEU A 50 -1.29 -5.14 -2.87
N SER A 51 -1.70 -5.97 -3.82
CA SER A 51 -3.11 -6.34 -4.00
C SER A 51 -3.32 -7.78 -3.51
N LEU A 52 -4.12 -7.95 -2.45
CA LEU A 52 -4.47 -9.25 -1.90
C LEU A 52 -5.87 -9.66 -2.36
N GLY A 53 -5.98 -10.82 -3.01
CA GLY A 53 -7.27 -11.46 -3.28
C GLY A 53 -7.91 -12.01 -2.01
N SER A 54 -9.18 -12.44 -2.10
CA SER A 54 -9.95 -12.92 -0.94
C SER A 54 -9.28 -14.07 -0.17
N SER A 55 -8.65 -14.99 -0.88
CA SER A 55 -7.92 -16.12 -0.29
C SER A 55 -6.63 -15.68 0.38
N GLU A 56 -5.85 -14.81 -0.26
CA GLU A 56 -4.57 -14.30 0.27
C GLU A 56 -4.78 -13.36 1.45
N ALA A 57 -5.87 -12.60 1.46
CA ALA A 57 -6.24 -11.74 2.58
C ALA A 57 -6.55 -12.53 3.87
N SER A 58 -6.89 -13.82 3.77
CA SER A 58 -7.15 -14.69 4.92
C SER A 58 -5.85 -15.15 5.59
N GLU A 59 -4.76 -15.28 4.82
CA GLU A 59 -3.43 -15.65 5.31
C GLU A 59 -2.33 -14.80 4.64
N PRO A 60 -2.26 -13.49 4.93
CA PRO A 60 -1.47 -12.55 4.13
C PRO A 60 0.02 -12.54 4.46
N ALA A 61 0.47 -13.35 5.43
CA ALA A 61 1.79 -13.20 6.04
C ALA A 61 2.92 -13.35 5.02
N ASP A 62 2.85 -14.35 4.14
CA ASP A 62 3.90 -14.59 3.15
C ASP A 62 3.88 -13.49 2.07
N ALA A 63 2.71 -13.17 1.53
CA ALA A 63 2.55 -12.12 0.52
C ALA A 63 3.02 -10.73 1.01
N VAL A 64 2.70 -10.38 2.26
CA VAL A 64 3.16 -9.13 2.88
C VAL A 64 4.67 -9.17 3.13
N SER A 65 5.22 -10.30 3.58
CA SER A 65 6.67 -10.42 3.83
C SER A 65 7.49 -10.35 2.55
N GLU A 66 7.03 -10.98 1.47
CA GLU A 66 7.66 -10.91 0.15
C GLU A 66 7.61 -9.48 -0.41
N TRP A 67 6.45 -8.82 -0.30
CA TRP A 67 6.28 -7.43 -0.73
C TRP A 67 7.20 -6.48 0.04
N LEU A 68 7.30 -6.61 1.36
CA LEU A 68 8.21 -5.79 2.17
C LEU A 68 9.68 -6.06 1.84
N SER A 69 10.05 -7.32 1.61
CA SER A 69 11.41 -7.70 1.23
C SER A 69 11.80 -7.15 -0.14
N SER A 70 10.88 -7.11 -1.11
CA SER A 70 11.16 -6.53 -2.44
C SER A 70 11.48 -5.03 -2.38
N MET A 71 11.00 -4.34 -1.33
CA MET A 71 11.29 -2.93 -1.04
C MET A 71 12.52 -2.74 -0.13
N GLY A 72 13.25 -3.81 0.21
CA GLY A 72 14.41 -3.78 1.10
C GLY A 72 14.06 -3.66 2.59
N GLN A 73 12.79 -3.84 2.98
CA GLN A 73 12.33 -3.82 4.37
C GLN A 73 12.47 -5.22 5.01
N ASN A 74 13.71 -5.66 5.22
CA ASN A 74 14.04 -7.05 5.57
C ASN A 74 13.81 -7.46 7.05
N ASN A 75 13.20 -6.59 7.88
CA ASN A 75 13.05 -6.81 9.32
C ASN A 75 11.58 -6.70 9.80
N VAL A 76 10.62 -7.17 9.00
CA VAL A 76 9.21 -7.14 9.42
C VAL A 76 8.78 -8.49 10.01
N VAL A 77 8.55 -8.50 11.33
CA VAL A 77 7.93 -9.62 12.03
C VAL A 77 6.42 -9.41 12.03
N LEU A 78 5.71 -10.13 11.17
CA LEU A 78 4.24 -10.14 11.17
C LEU A 78 3.75 -11.03 12.32
N LYS A 79 3.22 -10.41 13.37
CA LYS A 79 2.57 -11.16 14.45
C LYS A 79 1.17 -11.58 14.02
N LYS A 80 0.94 -12.90 13.87
CA LYS A 80 -0.42 -13.46 13.84
C LYS A 80 -1.06 -13.22 15.22
N GLY A 81 -2.22 -12.56 15.23
CA GLY A 81 -3.03 -12.33 16.43
C GLY A 81 -3.73 -13.60 16.91
#